data_AF-A0A822BJJ8-F1
#
_entry.id   AF-A0A822BJJ8-F1
#
_cell.length_a   1.000
_cell.length_b   1.000
_cell.length_c   1.000
_cell.angle_alpha   90.00
_cell.angle_beta   90.00
_cell.angle_gamma   90.00
#
_symmetry.space_group_name_H-M   'P 1'
#
loop_
_entity.id
_entity.type
_entity.pdbx_description
1 polymer ?
#
loop_
_entity_poly.entity_id
_entity_poly.type
_entity_poly.pdbx_seq_one_letter_code
_entity_poly.pdbx_strand_id
1 'polypeptide(L)' 'MQHLREAAEKAKCELSSTAQIDINLPYLTMDKSGSKHMNSKITCAQSESLVAYLTKRTVGKNKFFDE' A
#
# COMPACT_ATOMS: atom_id res chain seq x y z
N MET A 1 -10.16 6.31 11.16
CA MET A 1 -9.10 5.74 10.28
C MET A 1 -9.47 4.36 9.70
N GLN A 2 -10.75 3.99 9.61
CA GLN A 2 -11.19 2.70 9.06
C GLN A 2 -11.16 2.70 7.52
N HIS A 3 -11.70 3.75 6.90
CA HIS A 3 -11.74 3.90 5.44
C HIS A 3 -10.37 3.85 4.76
N LEU A 4 -9.34 4.44 5.37
CA LEU A 4 -7.97 4.39 4.85
C LEU A 4 -7.44 2.94 4.81
N ARG A 5 -7.76 2.14 5.83
CA ARG A 5 -7.34 0.74 5.90
C ARG A 5 -8.06 -0.10 4.84
N GLU A 6 -9.37 0.07 4.68
CA GLU A 6 -10.15 -0.64 3.67
C GLU A 6 -9.68 -0.32 2.25
N ALA A 7 -9.41 0.97 1.97
CA ALA A 7 -8.87 1.38 0.67
C ALA A 7 -7.46 0.84 0.43
N ALA A 8 -6.60 0.79 1.46
CA ALA A 8 -5.27 0.20 1.35
C ALA A 8 -5.33 -1.32 1.12
N GLU A 9 -6.22 -2.04 1.80
CA GLU A 9 -6.46 -3.47 1.63
C GLU A 9 -6.89 -3.78 0.19
N LYS A 10 -7.88 -3.02 -0.30
CA LYS A 10 -8.42 -3.16 -1.66
C LYS A 10 -7.36 -2.83 -2.71
N ALA A 11 -6.61 -1.74 -2.50
CA ALA A 11 -5.53 -1.35 -3.40
C ALA A 11 -4.43 -2.41 -3.48
N LYS A 12 -4.04 -3.01 -2.36
CA LYS A 12 -3.05 -4.09 -2.33
C LYS A 12 -3.55 -5.33 -3.08
N CYS A 13 -4.80 -5.74 -2.89
CA CYS A 13 -5.39 -6.85 -3.63
C CYS A 13 -5.43 -6.59 -5.14
N GLU A 14 -5.89 -5.41 -5.55
CA GLU A 14 -5.96 -5.04 -6.96
C GLU A 14 -4.58 -4.87 -7.60
N LEU A 15 -3.57 -4.38 -6.86
CA LEU A 15 -2.18 -4.27 -7.30
C LEU A 15 -1.50 -5.63 -7.52
N SER A 16 -2.01 -6.69 -6.90
CA SER A 16 -1.56 -8.06 -7.17
C SER A 16 -1.96 -8.55 -8.57
N SER A 17 -2.94 -7.89 -9.20
CA SER A 17 -3.44 -8.23 -10.54
C SER A 17 -3.23 -7.11 -11.56
N THR A 18 -3.10 -5.86 -11.10
CA THR A 18 -3.06 -4.66 -11.94
C THR A 18 -1.77 -3.87 -11.70
N ALA A 19 -1.15 -3.36 -12.76
CA ALA A 19 0.10 -2.63 -12.66
C ALA A 19 -0.01 -1.25 -11.97
N GLN A 20 -1.20 -0.65 -11.94
CA GLN A 20 -1.46 0.66 -11.35
C GLN A 20 -2.89 0.75 -10.81
N ILE A 21 -3.07 1.40 -9.66
CA ILE A 21 -4.37 1.75 -9.10
C ILE A 21 -4.40 3.23 -8.67
N ASP A 22 -5.54 3.87 -8.90
CA ASP A 22 -5.87 5.20 -8.42
C ASP A 22 -6.69 5.08 -7.10
N ILE A 23 -6.08 5.44 -5.96
CA ILE A 23 -6.75 5.49 -4.66
C ILE A 23 -7.42 6.85 -4.50
N ASN A 24 -8.75 6.89 -4.52
CA ASN A 24 -9.53 8.10 -4.27
C ASN A 24 -10.36 7.96 -3.00
N LEU A 25 -9.95 8.68 -1.95
CA LEU A 25 -10.64 8.76 -0.67
C LEU A 25 -11.21 10.17 -0.48
N PRO A 26 -12.48 10.39 -0.83
CA PRO A 26 -13.17 11.64 -0.55
C PRO A 26 -13.38 11.79 0.97
N TYR A 27 -13.34 13.02 1.47
CA TYR A 27 -13.53 13.36 2.89
C TYR A 27 -12.58 12.67 3.88
N LEU A 28 -11.32 12.47 3.52
CA LEU A 28 -10.35 11.75 4.37
C LEU A 28 -10.13 12.44 5.73
N THR A 29 -10.04 13.76 5.76
CA THR A 29 -9.85 14.53 6.99
C THR A 29 -10.41 15.94 6.82
N MET A 30 -11.10 16.47 7.82
CA MET A 30 -11.39 17.91 7.91
C MET A 30 -10.21 18.59 8.60
N ASP A 31 -9.47 19.38 7.85
CA ASP A 31 -8.53 20.36 8.43
C ASP A 31 -9.24 21.72 8.56
N LYS A 32 -8.62 22.69 9.23
CA LYS A 32 -9.11 24.08 9.34
C LYS A 32 -9.41 24.74 7.98
N SER A 33 -8.90 24.17 6.88
CA SER A 33 -9.06 24.66 5.51
C SER A 33 -10.14 23.94 4.67
N GLY A 34 -10.86 22.95 5.24
CA GLY A 34 -11.93 22.22 4.56
C GLY A 34 -11.71 20.70 4.46
N SER A 35 -12.66 20.01 3.82
CA SER A 35 -12.59 18.56 3.59
C SER A 35 -11.46 18.21 2.63
N LYS A 36 -10.43 17.55 3.14
CA LYS A 36 -9.30 17.10 2.34
C LYS A 36 -9.60 15.76 1.69
N HIS A 37 -9.50 15.72 0.37
CA HIS A 37 -9.60 14.49 -0.41
C HIS A 37 -8.20 13.95 -0.64
N MET A 38 -8.04 12.64 -0.53
CA MET A 38 -6.78 11.97 -0.84
C MET A 38 -6.94 11.25 -2.16
N ASN A 39 -6.34 11.79 -3.21
CA ASN A 39 -6.25 11.15 -4.52
C ASN A 39 -4.78 10.83 -4.77
N SER A 40 -4.43 9.55 -4.84
CA SER A 40 -3.05 9.10 -4.99
C SER A 40 -2.98 7.88 -5.90
N LYS A 41 -2.11 7.96 -6.91
CA LYS A 41 -1.83 6.85 -7.82
C LYS A 41 -0.67 6.04 -7.27
N ILE A 42 -0.86 4.74 -7.12
CA ILE A 42 0.19 3.80 -6.72
C ILE A 42 0.36 2.76 -7.81
N THR A 43 1.61 2.45 -8.14
CA THR A 43 1.96 1.37 -9.07
C THR A 43 2.43 0.12 -8.33
N CYS A 44 2.34 -1.04 -9.00
CA CYS A 44 2.81 -2.31 -8.46
C CYS A 44 4.29 -2.22 -8.04
N ALA A 45 5.14 -1.63 -8.88
CA ALA A 45 6.57 -1.40 -8.59
C ALA A 45 6.81 -0.56 -7.32
N GLN A 46 5.98 0.47 -7.07
CA GLN A 46 6.06 1.26 -5.84
C GLN A 46 5.64 0.44 -4.61
N SER A 47 4.58 -0.37 -4.74
CA SER A 47 4.13 -1.25 -3.66
C SER A 47 5.16 -2.33 -3.32
N GLU A 48 5.80 -2.91 -4.34
CA GLU A 48 6.88 -3.88 -4.17
C GLU A 48 8.10 -3.24 -3.51
N SER A 49 8.47 -2.02 -3.88
CA SER A 49 9.56 -1.29 -3.25
C SER A 49 9.32 -1.04 -1.75
N LEU A 50 8.07 -0.71 -1.38
CA LEU A 50 7.67 -0.50 0.02
C LEU A 50 7.67 -1.81 0.83
N VAL A 51 7.26 -2.93 0.22
CA VAL A 51 7.18 -4.25 0.88
C VAL A 51 8.50 -5.03 0.75
N ALA A 52 9.43 -4.62 -0.13
CA ALA A 52 10.69 -5.30 -0.39
C ALA A 52 11.52 -5.53 0.89
N TYR A 53 11.51 -4.58 1.82
CA TYR A 53 12.17 -4.75 3.11
C TYR A 53 11.55 -5.88 3.96
N LEU A 54 10.23 -6.00 3.95
CA LEU A 54 9.51 -7.08 4.62
C LEU A 54 9.81 -8.42 3.96
N THR A 55 9.80 -8.49 2.62
CA THR A 55 10.15 -9.70 1.86
C THR A 55 11.59 -10.12 2.11
N LYS A 56 12.54 -9.18 2.10
CA LYS A 56 13.96 -9.45 2.41
C LYS A 56 14.15 -10.03 3.81
N ARG A 57 13.37 -9.55 4.80
CA ARG A 57 13.42 -10.08 6.18
C ARG A 57 12.90 -11.51 6.28
N THR A 58 11.91 -11.88 5.48
CA THR A 58 11.36 -13.25 5.44
C THR A 58 12.29 -14.20 4.68
N VAL A 59 12.84 -13.76 3.53
CA VAL A 59 13.78 -14.56 2.73
C VAL A 59 15.11 -14.79 3.45
N GLY A 60 15.61 -13.79 4.19
CA GLY A 60 16.84 -13.90 4.97
C GLY A 60 16.81 -14.98 6.06
N LYS A 61 15.62 -15.40 6.52
CA LYS A 61 15.49 -16.49 7.51
C LYS A 61 15.60 -17.89 6.92
N ASN A 62 15.38 -18.06 5.61
CA ASN A 62 15.52 -19.36 4.95
C ASN A 62 16.99 -19.73 4.65
N LYS A 63 17.96 -18.86 4.93
CA LYS A 63 19.39 -19.18 4.85
C LYS A 63 19.96 -19.86 6.11
N PHE A 64 19.15 -20.14 7.13
CA PHE A 64 19.58 -20.83 8.35
C PHE A 64 19.62 -22.37 8.19
N PHE A 65 19.28 -22.91 7.03
CA PHE A 65 19.16 -24.37 6.80
C PHE A 65 20.28 -24.94 5.90
N ASP A 66 21.29 -24.15 5.54
CA ASP A 66 22.36 -24.52 4.60
C ASP A 66 23.76 -24.62 5.25
N GLU A 67 23.85 -24.76 6.58
CA GLU A 67 25.13 -25.05 7.27
C GLU A 67 25.01 -26.21 8.26
#